data_AF-A0AAW2FE02-F1
#
_entry.id   AF-A0AAW2FE02-F1
#
_cell.length_a   1.000
_cell.length_b   1.000
_cell.length_c   1.000
_cell.angle_alpha   90.00
_cell.angle_beta   90.00
_cell.angle_gamma   90.00
#
_symmetry.space_group_name_H-M   'P 1'
#
loop_
_entity.id
_entity.type
_entity.pdbx_description
1 polymer ?
#
loop_
_entity_poly.entity_id
_entity_poly.type
_entity_poly.pdbx_seq_one_letter_code
_entity_poly.pdbx_strand_id
1 'polypeptide(L)'
;MIDYVLNYTKQKTLHYVGHSMGTTALFILLSVKPEYNAKIKLGILLAPVAMWKEVSYAVHHIRNKIPKIKEFLDSNKIYEVLPLSSKSITMGRSLCANKAITQAFCASLMFLIFGSDPVLLNTTAFPEILSYFPAGASVQTLYHFYQNFVTRE
;
A
#
# COMPACT_ATOMS: atom_id res chain seq x y z
N MET A 1 8.83 -12.97 11.21
CA MET A 1 8.37 -11.91 12.13
C MET A 1 7.50 -12.46 13.26
N ILE A 2 6.35 -13.09 12.98
CA ILE A 2 5.46 -13.66 14.01
C ILE A 2 6.21 -14.57 14.99
N ASP A 3 6.95 -15.56 14.51
CA ASP A 3 7.66 -16.49 15.40
C ASP A 3 8.75 -15.80 16.22
N TYR A 4 9.42 -14.81 15.63
CA TYR A 4 10.39 -14.00 16.35
C TYR A 4 9.73 -13.25 17.51
N VAL A 5 8.61 -12.56 17.25
CA VAL A 5 7.86 -11.83 18.28
C VAL A 5 7.35 -12.77 19.37
N LEU A 6 6.77 -13.92 19.01
CA LEU A 6 6.27 -14.89 19.98
C LEU A 6 7.41 -15.48 20.84
N ASN A 7 8.53 -15.84 20.21
CA ASN A 7 9.70 -16.34 20.93
C ASN A 7 10.34 -15.28 21.82
N TYR A 8 10.39 -14.02 21.39
CA TYR A 8 10.95 -12.92 22.17
C TYR A 8 10.06 -12.57 23.38
N THR A 9 8.76 -12.41 23.16
CA THR A 9 7.77 -12.03 24.19
C THR A 9 7.30 -13.19 25.06
N LYS A 10 7.67 -14.43 24.70
CA LYS A 10 7.23 -15.69 25.32
C LYS A 10 5.70 -15.89 25.30
N GLN A 11 5.00 -15.19 24.41
CA GLN A 11 3.57 -15.36 24.19
C GLN A 11 3.32 -16.51 23.20
N LYS A 12 2.19 -17.21 23.37
CA LYS A 12 1.78 -18.29 22.45
C LYS A 12 1.05 -17.76 21.20
N THR A 13 0.41 -16.60 21.35
CA THR A 13 -0.43 -15.99 20.31
C THR A 13 -0.26 -14.47 20.31
N LEU A 14 -0.56 -13.82 19.20
CA LEU A 14 -0.59 -12.36 19.09
C LEU A 14 -1.88 -11.85 18.45
N HIS A 15 -2.14 -10.54 18.59
CA HIS A 15 -3.17 -9.84 17.84
C HIS A 15 -2.51 -9.23 16.59
N TYR A 16 -3.11 -9.45 15.42
CA TYR A 16 -2.63 -8.87 14.17
C TYR A 16 -3.55 -7.74 13.75
N VAL A 17 -2.99 -6.58 13.44
CA VAL A 17 -3.73 -5.46 12.84
C VAL A 17 -3.11 -5.18 11.48
N GLY A 18 -3.89 -5.37 10.42
CA GLY A 18 -3.47 -5.16 9.04
C GLY A 18 -4.27 -4.04 8.39
N HIS A 19 -3.61 -3.24 7.55
CA HIS A 19 -4.27 -2.27 6.68
C HIS A 19 -3.92 -2.55 5.22
N SER A 20 -4.91 -2.47 4.32
CA SER A 20 -4.73 -2.64 2.87
C SER A 20 -3.94 -3.92 2.55
N MET A 21 -2.78 -3.84 1.87
CA MET A 21 -1.89 -4.97 1.55
C MET A 21 -1.49 -5.82 2.79
N GLY A 22 -1.44 -5.24 3.99
CA GLY A 22 -1.19 -6.01 5.22
C GLY A 22 -2.29 -7.05 5.49
N THR A 23 -3.54 -6.75 5.14
CA THR A 23 -4.65 -7.71 5.25
C THR A 23 -4.48 -8.86 4.25
N THR A 24 -4.08 -8.57 3.01
CA THR A 24 -3.75 -9.58 1.99
C THR A 24 -2.67 -10.52 2.48
N ALA A 25 -1.60 -9.97 3.07
CA ALA A 25 -0.51 -10.77 3.62
C ALA A 25 -0.99 -11.73 4.73
N LEU A 26 -1.91 -11.30 5.59
CA LEU A 26 -2.50 -12.18 6.60
C LEU A 26 -3.37 -13.27 5.96
N PHE A 27 -4.24 -12.93 5.01
CA PHE A 27 -5.10 -13.90 4.34
C PHE A 27 -4.28 -15.00 3.66
N ILE A 28 -3.22 -14.63 2.93
CA ILE A 28 -2.30 -15.59 2.29
C ILE A 28 -1.60 -16.45 3.32
N LEU A 29 -1.06 -15.86 4.40
CA LEU A 29 -0.35 -16.62 5.42
C LEU A 29 -1.25 -17.68 6.06
N LEU A 30 -2.46 -17.31 6.46
CA LEU A 30 -3.36 -18.20 7.19
C LEU A 30 -3.98 -19.29 6.31
N SER A 31 -4.06 -19.07 4.99
CA SER A 31 -4.51 -20.09 4.03
C SER A 31 -3.39 -21.06 3.63
N VAL A 32 -2.19 -20.54 3.33
CA VAL A 32 -1.05 -21.35 2.85
C VAL A 32 -0.32 -22.04 3.99
N LYS A 33 -0.37 -21.49 5.21
CA LYS A 33 0.24 -22.06 6.41
C LYS A 33 -0.76 -22.19 7.55
N PRO A 34 -1.65 -23.20 7.50
CA PRO A 34 -2.72 -23.36 8.47
C PRO A 34 -2.26 -23.40 9.93
N GLU A 35 -1.03 -23.85 10.21
CA GLU A 35 -0.41 -23.86 11.54
C GLU A 35 -0.26 -22.46 12.17
N TYR A 36 -0.27 -21.39 11.37
CA TYR A 36 -0.26 -20.02 11.87
C TYR A 36 -1.63 -19.55 12.38
N ASN A 37 -2.73 -20.23 12.04
CA ASN A 37 -4.05 -19.88 12.60
C ASN A 37 -4.04 -20.00 14.13
N ALA A 38 -3.35 -21.00 14.68
CA ALA A 38 -3.20 -21.16 16.13
C ALA A 38 -2.36 -20.06 16.80
N LYS A 39 -1.61 -19.27 16.02
CA LYS A 39 -0.73 -18.19 16.51
C LYS A 39 -1.39 -16.81 16.49
N ILE A 40 -2.53 -16.65 15.80
CA ILE A 40 -3.26 -15.39 15.70
C ILE A 40 -4.50 -15.48 16.59
N LYS A 41 -4.50 -14.74 17.70
CA LYS A 41 -5.64 -14.70 18.63
C LYS A 41 -6.82 -13.89 18.08
N LEU A 42 -6.50 -12.80 17.39
CA LEU A 42 -7.47 -11.90 16.75
C LEU A 42 -6.78 -11.21 15.56
N GLY A 43 -7.46 -11.18 14.42
CA GLY A 43 -7.08 -10.36 13.27
C GLY A 43 -8.04 -9.18 13.12
N ILE A 44 -7.52 -7.95 13.17
CA ILE A 44 -8.25 -6.73 12.86
C ILE A 44 -7.81 -6.26 11.47
N LEU A 45 -8.75 -6.18 10.53
CA LEU A 45 -8.46 -5.91 9.12
C LEU A 45 -9.10 -4.59 8.70
N LEU A 46 -8.27 -3.58 8.48
CA LEU A 46 -8.67 -2.24 8.05
C LEU A 46 -8.53 -2.13 6.54
N ALA A 47 -9.59 -1.74 5.83
CA ALA A 47 -9.64 -1.75 4.36
C ALA A 47 -9.15 -3.08 3.76
N PRO A 48 -9.82 -4.21 4.06
CA PRO A 48 -9.35 -5.54 3.68
C PRO A 48 -9.32 -5.74 2.16
N VAL A 49 -8.23 -6.33 1.67
CA VAL A 49 -8.01 -6.62 0.26
C VAL A 49 -7.75 -8.12 0.11
N ALA A 50 -8.79 -8.86 -0.30
CA ALA A 50 -8.72 -10.31 -0.53
C ALA A 50 -8.98 -10.65 -2.01
N MET A 51 -10.14 -10.24 -2.53
CA MET A 51 -10.54 -10.44 -3.92
C MET A 51 -10.90 -9.09 -4.56
N TRP A 52 -10.42 -8.86 -5.78
CA TRP A 52 -10.61 -7.60 -6.51
C TRP A 52 -11.81 -7.71 -7.45
N LYS A 53 -13.03 -7.71 -6.90
CA LYS A 53 -14.28 -7.78 -7.69
C LYS A 53 -14.59 -6.47 -8.40
N GLU A 54 -14.35 -5.36 -7.72
CA GLU A 54 -14.51 -4.02 -8.24
C GLU A 54 -13.19 -3.25 -8.07
N VAL A 55 -12.84 -2.48 -9.09
CA VAL A 55 -11.65 -1.61 -9.08
C VAL A 55 -12.08 -0.17 -9.19
N SER A 56 -11.29 0.73 -8.60
CA SER A 56 -11.53 2.16 -8.74
C SER A 56 -11.48 2.58 -10.21
N TYR A 57 -12.17 3.68 -10.54
CA TYR A 57 -12.18 4.28 -11.87
C TYR A 57 -10.75 4.51 -12.42
N ALA A 58 -9.85 4.99 -11.56
CA ALA A 58 -8.46 5.24 -11.93
C ALA A 58 -7.75 3.96 -12.39
N VAL A 59 -7.88 2.88 -11.61
CA VAL A 59 -7.29 1.56 -11.93
C VAL A 59 -7.90 1.00 -13.22
N HIS A 60 -9.22 1.11 -13.38
CA HIS A 60 -9.89 0.66 -14.61
C HIS A 60 -9.35 1.36 -15.86
N HIS A 61 -9.10 2.67 -15.79
CA HIS A 61 -8.62 3.46 -16.92
C HIS A 61 -7.16 3.15 -17.30
N ILE A 62 -6.30 2.85 -16.33
CA ILE A 62 -4.87 2.59 -16.59
C ILE A 62 -4.53 1.12 -16.83
N ARG A 63 -5.46 0.18 -16.59
CA ARG A 63 -5.16 -1.26 -16.60
C ARG A 63 -4.45 -1.76 -17.86
N ASN A 64 -4.87 -1.29 -19.04
CA ASN A 64 -4.33 -1.76 -20.31
C ASN A 64 -2.90 -1.24 -20.55
N LYS A 65 -2.45 -0.24 -19.79
CA LYS A 65 -1.12 0.37 -19.89
C LYS A 65 -0.10 -0.29 -18.95
N ILE A 66 -0.55 -0.96 -17.88
CA ILE A 66 0.33 -1.52 -16.85
C ILE A 66 1.35 -2.53 -17.40
N PRO A 67 1.01 -3.46 -18.33
CA PRO A 67 2.00 -4.36 -18.92
C PRO A 67 3.14 -3.62 -19.64
N LYS A 68 2.81 -2.59 -20.43
CA LYS A 68 3.80 -1.76 -21.14
C LYS A 68 4.66 -0.96 -20.17
N ILE A 69 4.07 -0.45 -19.08
CA ILE A 69 4.80 0.23 -18.02
C ILE A 69 5.80 -0.75 -17.38
N LYS A 70 5.38 -1.98 -17.06
CA LYS A 70 6.30 -3.00 -16.51
C LYS A 70 7.45 -3.30 -17.47
N GLU A 71 7.16 -3.54 -18.74
CA GLU A 71 8.18 -3.82 -19.76
C GLU A 71 9.21 -2.68 -19.85
N PHE A 72 8.75 -1.43 -19.84
CA PHE A 72 9.62 -0.26 -19.81
C PHE A 72 10.48 -0.20 -18.54
N LEU A 73 9.91 -0.50 -17.37
CA LEU A 73 10.67 -0.52 -16.11
C LEU A 73 11.74 -1.62 -16.13
N ASP A 74 11.38 -2.82 -16.58
CA ASP A 74 12.31 -3.96 -16.69
C ASP A 74 13.44 -3.66 -17.69
N SER A 75 13.14 -3.08 -18.86
CA SER A 75 14.15 -2.74 -19.88
C SER A 75 15.16 -1.71 -19.36
N ASN A 76 14.73 -0.82 -18.47
CA ASN A 76 15.57 0.19 -17.83
C ASN A 76 16.18 -0.31 -16.50
N LYS A 77 16.01 -1.58 -16.15
CA LYS A 77 16.49 -2.20 -14.89
C LYS A 77 15.99 -1.48 -13.63
N ILE A 78 14.77 -0.95 -13.68
CA ILE A 78 14.10 -0.32 -12.55
C ILE A 78 13.23 -1.38 -11.86
N TYR A 79 13.63 -1.78 -10.66
CA TYR A 79 12.93 -2.84 -9.90
C TYR A 79 12.21 -2.34 -8.66
N GLU A 80 12.46 -1.10 -8.25
CA GLU A 80 11.83 -0.43 -7.12
C GLU A 80 10.96 0.74 -7.61
N VAL A 81 9.78 0.87 -7.03
CA VAL A 81 8.81 1.92 -7.33
C VAL A 81 8.49 2.71 -6.07
N LEU A 82 8.32 4.02 -6.25
CA LEU A 82 8.00 4.95 -5.18
C LEU A 82 8.99 4.89 -3.99
N PRO A 83 10.32 4.87 -4.21
CA PRO A 83 11.30 4.78 -3.14
C PRO A 83 11.28 6.03 -2.24
N LEU A 84 11.51 5.82 -0.95
CA LEU A 84 11.73 6.92 -0.02
C LEU A 84 13.18 7.40 -0.16
N SER A 85 13.36 8.67 -0.51
CA SER A 85 14.67 9.30 -0.72
C SER A 85 14.65 10.73 -0.21
N SER A 86 15.82 11.32 0.07
CA SER A 86 15.89 12.72 0.50
C SER A 86 15.21 13.66 -0.50
N LYS A 87 15.29 13.37 -1.81
CA LYS A 87 14.62 14.16 -2.85
C LYS A 87 13.09 14.05 -2.77
N SER A 88 12.54 12.84 -2.63
CA SER A 88 11.09 12.65 -2.53
C SER A 88 10.52 13.25 -1.24
N ILE A 89 11.26 13.15 -0.13
CA ILE A 89 10.91 13.80 1.15
C ILE A 89 10.88 15.32 0.99
N THR A 90 11.95 15.94 0.45
CA THR A 90 12.01 17.39 0.24
C THR A 90 10.89 17.87 -0.68
N MET A 91 10.63 17.14 -1.76
CA MET A 91 9.56 17.46 -2.71
C MET A 91 8.18 17.38 -2.04
N GLY A 92 7.89 16.31 -1.30
CA GLY A 92 6.63 16.16 -0.57
C GLY A 92 6.43 17.25 0.49
N ARG A 93 7.48 17.55 1.27
CA ARG A 93 7.46 18.63 2.28
C ARG A 93 7.22 20.01 1.68
N SER A 94 7.78 20.28 0.50
CA SER A 94 7.67 21.59 -0.15
C SER A 94 6.35 21.74 -0.91
N LEU A 95 6.02 20.80 -1.80
CA LEU A 95 4.83 20.89 -2.65
C LEU A 95 3.53 20.69 -1.86
N CYS A 96 3.58 19.96 -0.77
CA CYS A 96 2.40 19.68 0.04
C CYS A 96 2.44 20.41 1.40
N ALA A 97 3.29 21.44 1.52
CA ALA A 97 3.33 22.32 2.69
C ALA A 97 1.97 22.96 2.98
N ASN A 98 1.73 23.25 4.25
CA ASN A 98 0.54 23.99 4.65
C ASN A 98 0.48 25.35 3.93
N LYS A 99 -0.67 25.67 3.32
CA LYS A 99 -0.90 26.89 2.52
C LYS A 99 -0.08 26.99 1.22
N ALA A 100 0.66 25.94 0.82
CA ALA A 100 1.26 25.93 -0.51
C ALA A 100 0.17 25.92 -1.58
N ILE A 101 0.39 26.64 -2.69
CA ILE A 101 -0.55 26.68 -3.83
C ILE A 101 -0.77 25.27 -4.41
N THR A 102 0.23 24.40 -4.30
CA THR A 102 0.21 22.99 -4.74
C THR A 102 -0.44 22.03 -3.74
N GLN A 103 -0.83 22.45 -2.53
CA GLN A 103 -1.39 21.57 -1.52
C GLN A 103 -2.71 20.92 -1.96
N ALA A 104 -3.56 21.66 -2.69
CA ALA A 104 -4.81 21.15 -3.26
C ALA A 104 -4.56 20.03 -4.29
N PHE A 105 -3.45 20.11 -5.04
CA PHE A 105 -3.03 19.05 -5.95
C PHE A 105 -2.59 17.80 -5.19
N CYS A 106 -1.83 17.96 -4.09
CA CYS A 106 -1.45 16.84 -3.23
C CYS A 106 -2.68 16.12 -2.64
N ALA A 107 -3.67 16.87 -2.15
CA ALA A 107 -4.92 16.31 -1.65
C ALA A 107 -5.66 15.55 -2.75
N SER A 108 -5.76 16.13 -3.94
CA SER A 108 -6.43 15.51 -5.08
C SER A 108 -5.75 14.21 -5.52
N LEU A 109 -4.42 14.15 -5.50
CA LEU A 109 -3.66 12.93 -5.80
C LEU A 109 -3.90 11.85 -4.74
N MET A 110 -3.91 12.22 -3.45
CA MET A 110 -4.25 11.29 -2.36
C MET A 110 -5.67 10.73 -2.52
N PHE A 111 -6.66 11.58 -2.83
CA PHE A 111 -8.03 11.15 -3.04
C PHE A 111 -8.22 10.26 -4.27
N LEU A 112 -7.43 10.49 -5.33
CA LEU A 112 -7.47 9.65 -6.53
C LEU A 112 -7.03 8.21 -6.23
N ILE A 113 -6.07 8.03 -5.32
CA ILE A 113 -5.49 6.72 -5.01
C ILE A 113 -6.28 6.01 -3.90
N PHE A 114 -6.67 6.74 -2.86
CA PHE A 114 -7.21 6.15 -1.63
C PHE A 114 -8.71 6.39 -1.40
N GLY A 115 -9.37 7.18 -2.26
CA GLY A 115 -10.75 7.60 -2.09
C GLY A 115 -10.86 8.98 -1.43
N SER A 116 -11.95 9.69 -1.70
CA SER A 116 -12.16 11.07 -1.25
C SER A 116 -12.97 11.14 0.04
N ASP A 117 -12.37 11.72 1.08
CA ASP A 117 -13.07 12.22 2.26
C ASP A 117 -12.33 13.45 2.82
N PRO A 118 -12.72 14.66 2.39
CA PRO A 118 -12.03 15.88 2.80
C PRO A 118 -12.27 16.25 4.26
N VAL A 119 -13.33 15.74 4.90
CA VAL A 119 -13.63 16.04 6.31
C VAL A 119 -12.68 15.28 7.22
N LEU A 120 -12.30 14.06 6.85
CA LEU A 120 -11.38 13.23 7.63
C LEU A 120 -9.90 13.53 7.37
N LEU A 121 -9.56 14.21 6.27
CA LEU A 121 -8.15 14.42 5.88
C LEU A 121 -7.55 15.69 6.48
N ASN A 122 -6.62 15.53 7.43
CA ASN A 122 -5.81 16.64 7.92
C ASN A 122 -4.69 17.01 6.94
N THR A 123 -4.96 17.96 6.04
CA THR A 123 -4.00 18.44 5.02
C THR A 123 -2.78 19.14 5.61
N THR A 124 -2.83 19.62 6.85
CA THR A 124 -1.67 20.22 7.52
C THR A 124 -0.60 19.19 7.89
N ALA A 125 -0.99 17.91 7.98
CA ALA A 125 -0.08 16.81 8.28
C ALA A 125 0.65 16.25 7.04
N PHE A 126 0.32 16.71 5.82
CA PHE A 126 0.93 16.20 4.60
C PHE A 126 2.46 16.23 4.57
N PRO A 127 3.15 17.30 5.01
CA PRO A 127 4.61 17.32 4.99
C PRO A 127 5.22 16.20 5.82
N GLU A 128 4.58 15.85 6.93
CA GLU A 128 5.04 14.78 7.81
C GLU A 128 4.69 13.41 7.23
N ILE A 129 3.44 13.22 6.76
CA ILE A 129 3.01 11.97 6.11
C ILE A 129 3.92 11.63 4.93
N LEU A 130 4.19 12.59 4.04
CA LEU A 130 5.01 12.38 2.85
C LEU A 130 6.51 12.28 3.14
N SER A 131 6.92 12.47 4.39
CA SER A 131 8.29 12.17 4.83
C SER A 131 8.53 10.69 5.13
N TYR A 132 7.45 9.89 5.30
CA TYR A 132 7.53 8.44 5.53
C TYR A 132 6.81 7.63 4.46
N PHE A 133 5.87 8.25 3.74
CA PHE A 133 5.05 7.59 2.73
C PHE A 133 5.25 8.24 1.36
N PRO A 134 5.38 7.47 0.28
CA PRO A 134 5.53 6.02 0.21
C PRO A 134 6.91 5.54 0.67
N ALA A 135 6.99 4.29 1.16
CA ALA A 135 8.21 3.67 1.68
C ALA A 135 8.87 2.69 0.69
N GLY A 136 8.50 2.73 -0.59
CA GLY A 136 8.97 1.81 -1.62
C GLY A 136 8.20 0.49 -1.70
N ALA A 137 8.19 -0.09 -2.90
CA ALA A 137 7.75 -1.46 -3.17
C ALA A 137 8.51 -2.00 -4.39
N SER A 138 8.46 -3.32 -4.62
CA SER A 138 9.00 -3.88 -5.86
C SER A 138 8.02 -3.71 -7.03
N VAL A 139 8.55 -3.55 -8.25
CA VAL A 139 7.75 -3.59 -9.49
C VAL A 139 6.90 -4.87 -9.56
N GLN A 140 7.49 -6.00 -9.13
CA GLN A 140 6.81 -7.28 -9.13
C GLN A 140 5.61 -7.32 -8.16
N THR A 141 5.71 -6.66 -7.00
CA THR A 141 4.60 -6.55 -6.05
C THR A 141 3.43 -5.80 -6.69
N LEU A 142 3.68 -4.64 -7.32
CA LEU A 142 2.60 -3.91 -8.00
C LEU A 142 2.02 -4.70 -9.16
N TYR A 143 2.86 -5.42 -9.92
CA TYR A 143 2.39 -6.24 -11.02
C TYR A 143 1.58 -7.46 -10.54
N HIS A 144 1.90 -8.02 -9.38
CA HIS A 144 1.09 -9.08 -8.78
C HIS A 144 -0.31 -8.56 -8.43
N PHE A 145 -0.41 -7.37 -7.81
CA PHE A 145 -1.71 -6.73 -7.61
C PHE A 145 -2.45 -6.45 -8.92
N TYR A 146 -1.72 -6.12 -9.98
CA TYR A 146 -2.29 -6.00 -11.33
C TYR A 146 -2.93 -7.31 -11.82
N GLN A 147 -2.22 -8.42 -11.70
CA GLN A 147 -2.71 -9.75 -12.10
C GLN A 147 -4.00 -10.12 -11.35
N ASN A 148 -4.09 -9.79 -10.06
CA ASN A 148 -5.27 -10.08 -9.24
C ASN A 148 -6.54 -9.39 -9.75
N PHE A 149 -6.44 -8.16 -10.27
CA PHE A 149 -7.64 -7.43 -10.69
C PHE A 149 -8.04 -7.68 -12.16
N VAL A 150 -7.10 -8.11 -13.02
CA VAL A 150 -7.44 -8.46 -14.42
C VAL A 150 -7.92 -9.89 -14.58
N THR A 151 -7.58 -10.77 -13.64
CA THR A 151 -8.06 -12.15 -13.62
C THR A 151 -9.49 -12.13 -13.09
N ARG A 152 -10.46 -12.39 -13.99
CA ARG A 152 -11.86 -12.58 -13.61
C ARG A 152 -12.05 -14.03 -13.19
N GLU A 153 -12.26 -14.26 -11.91
CA GLU A 153 -12.95 -15.46 -11.42
C GLU A 153 -14.44 -15.18 -11.29
#